data_AF-A0A5N1J371-F1
#
_entry.id   AF-A0A5N1J371-F1
#
_cell.length_a   1.000
_cell.length_b   1.000
_cell.length_c   1.000
_cell.angle_alpha   90.00
_cell.angle_beta   90.00
_cell.angle_gamma   90.00
#
_symmetry.space_group_name_H-M   'P 1'
#
loop_
_entity.id
_entity.type
_entity.pdbx_description
1 polymer ?
#
loop_
_entity_poly.entity_id
_entity_poly.type
_entity_poly.pdbx_seq_one_letter_code
_entity_poly.pdbx_strand_id
1 'polypeptide(L)'
;MYLVIAATLAGYFPELKPIWGQGAILIGIAFVLGAFGIGYFIGGISGKENRREVGALATAQRNTAASMIIAAQNFADNPEVLVIITIANTIGIAMLLGIAKVLSKDHKIEIMYTNRKAG
;
A
#
# COMPACT_ATOMS: atom_id res chain seq x y z
N MET A 1 10.97 2.18 -10.47
CA MET A 1 9.74 2.33 -9.66
C MET A 1 9.64 3.70 -9.01
N TYR A 2 10.62 4.14 -8.22
CA TYR A 2 10.60 5.47 -7.57
C TYR A 2 10.39 6.64 -8.53
N LEU A 3 11.00 6.60 -9.72
CA LEU A 3 10.81 7.63 -10.76
C LEU A 3 9.36 7.72 -11.24
N VAL A 4 8.68 6.58 -11.43
CA VAL A 4 7.28 6.54 -11.86
C VAL A 4 6.40 7.14 -10.76
N ILE A 5 6.60 6.74 -9.51
CA ILE A 5 5.84 7.28 -8.37
C ILE A 5 6.04 8.80 -8.27
N ALA A 6 7.28 9.27 -8.38
CA ALA A 6 7.57 10.70 -8.33
C ALA A 6 6.91 11.46 -9.48
N ALA A 7 6.98 10.93 -10.71
CA ALA A 7 6.33 11.52 -11.88
C ALA A 7 4.81 11.55 -11.75
N THR A 8 4.19 10.47 -11.25
CA THR A 8 2.74 10.41 -11.00
C THR A 8 2.33 11.44 -9.96
N LEU A 9 3.04 11.54 -8.83
CA LEU A 9 2.74 12.54 -7.81
C LEU A 9 2.89 13.96 -8.35
N ALA A 10 3.95 14.24 -9.11
CA ALA A 10 4.17 15.54 -9.75
C ALA A 10 3.08 15.90 -10.77
N GLY A 11 2.62 14.92 -11.57
CA GLY A 11 1.56 15.14 -12.56
C GLY A 11 0.20 15.46 -11.92
N TYR A 12 -0.10 14.87 -10.77
CA TYR A 12 -1.36 15.08 -10.05
C TYR A 12 -1.36 16.33 -9.14
N PHE A 13 -0.25 17.03 -8.98
CA PHE A 13 -0.14 18.20 -8.10
C PHE A 13 -1.22 19.28 -8.33
N PRO A 14 -1.57 19.65 -9.58
CA PRO A 14 -2.62 20.64 -9.84
C PRO A 14 -4.00 20.18 -9.35
N GLU A 15 -4.30 18.90 -9.51
CA GLU A 15 -5.56 18.26 -9.11
C GLU A 15 -5.70 18.12 -7.58
N LEU A 16 -4.61 18.33 -6.82
CA LEU A 16 -4.64 18.32 -5.36
C LEU A 16 -5.25 19.60 -4.76
N LYS A 17 -5.25 20.72 -5.49
CA LYS A 17 -5.79 22.00 -5.00
C LYS A 17 -7.22 21.89 -4.44
N PRO A 18 -8.21 21.32 -5.17
CA PRO A 18 -9.58 21.22 -4.67
C PRO A 18 -9.72 20.29 -3.46
N ILE A 19 -8.81 19.32 -3.30
CA ILE A 19 -8.84 18.32 -2.21
C ILE A 19 -8.13 18.85 -0.95
N TRP A 20 -7.34 19.91 -1.10
CA TRP A 20 -6.56 20.50 -0.01
C TRP A 20 -7.48 20.99 1.11
N GLY A 21 -7.29 20.49 2.33
CA GLY A 21 -8.08 20.86 3.51
C GLY A 21 -9.31 19.99 3.80
N GLN A 22 -9.68 19.04 2.93
CA GLN A 22 -10.82 18.14 3.16
C GLN A 22 -10.51 16.96 4.11
N GLY A 23 -9.23 16.72 4.42
CA GLY A 23 -8.80 15.60 5.27
C GLY A 23 -8.86 14.21 4.60
N ALA A 24 -9.36 14.11 3.36
CA ALA A 24 -9.49 12.85 2.63
C ALA A 24 -8.16 12.07 2.50
N ILE A 25 -7.05 12.77 2.27
CA ILE A 25 -5.71 12.17 2.21
C ILE A 25 -5.31 11.58 3.57
N LEU A 26 -5.58 12.28 4.67
CA LEU A 26 -5.28 11.80 6.02
C LEU A 26 -6.09 10.54 6.34
N ILE A 27 -7.37 10.51 5.96
CA ILE A 27 -8.22 9.32 6.11
C ILE A 27 -7.67 8.16 5.29
N GLY A 28 -7.26 8.40 4.04
CA GLY A 28 -6.63 7.39 3.19
C GLY A 28 -5.35 6.79 3.81
N ILE A 29 -4.49 7.65 4.37
CA ILE A 29 -3.28 7.23 5.08
C ILE A 29 -3.62 6.41 6.33
N ALA A 30 -4.52 6.93 7.17
CA ALA A 30 -4.95 6.26 8.39
C ALA A 30 -5.56 4.88 8.08
N PHE A 31 -6.34 4.78 7.01
CA PHE A 31 -6.91 3.52 6.53
C PHE A 31 -5.79 2.53 6.15
N VAL A 32 -4.80 2.95 5.36
CA VAL A 32 -3.68 2.08 4.95
C VAL A 32 -2.89 1.59 6.16
N LEU A 33 -2.57 2.48 7.10
CA LEU A 33 -1.84 2.14 8.31
C LEU A 33 -2.64 1.24 9.25
N GLY A 34 -3.95 1.48 9.38
CA GLY A 34 -4.85 0.63 10.15
C GLY A 34 -4.94 -0.77 9.57
N ALA A 35 -5.13 -0.89 8.25
CA ALA A 35 -5.14 -2.18 7.56
C ALA A 35 -3.80 -2.92 7.70
N PHE A 36 -2.68 -2.20 7.55
CA PHE A 36 -1.34 -2.75 7.78
C PHE A 36 -1.20 -3.28 9.21
N GLY A 37 -1.58 -2.48 10.21
CA GLY A 37 -1.51 -2.85 11.62
C GLY A 37 -2.34 -4.08 11.94
N ILE A 38 -3.59 -4.13 11.48
CA ILE A 38 -4.48 -5.30 11.63
C ILE A 38 -3.82 -6.55 11.04
N GLY A 39 -3.33 -6.46 9.79
CA GLY A 39 -2.66 -7.58 9.13
C GLY A 39 -1.38 -8.02 9.86
N TYR A 40 -0.63 -7.08 10.44
CA TYR A 40 0.57 -7.35 11.21
C TYR A 40 0.26 -8.12 12.49
N PHE A 41 -0.73 -7.66 13.27
CA PHE A 41 -1.14 -8.32 14.51
C PHE A 41 -1.69 -9.72 14.25
N ILE A 42 -2.59 -9.87 13.27
CA ILE A 42 -3.18 -11.18 12.93
C ILE A 42 -2.12 -12.13 12.37
N GLY A 43 -1.28 -11.66 11.45
CA GLY A 43 -0.17 -12.45 10.89
C GLY A 43 0.83 -12.91 11.95
N GLY A 44 0.86 -12.23 13.10
CA GLY A 44 1.77 -12.53 14.20
C GLY A 44 1.33 -13.58 15.20
N ILE A 45 0.04 -13.94 15.19
CA ILE A 45 -0.53 -14.93 16.11
C ILE A 45 0.07 -16.33 15.86
N SER A 46 0.53 -16.62 14.63
CA SER A 46 1.09 -17.94 14.26
C SER A 46 2.58 -18.14 14.58
N GLY A 47 3.26 -17.18 15.22
CA GLY A 47 4.64 -17.36 15.72
C GLY A 47 5.76 -17.47 14.67
N LYS A 48 5.47 -17.35 13.37
CA LYS A 48 6.49 -17.28 12.29
C LYS A 48 6.70 -15.82 11.87
N GLU A 49 7.90 -15.28 12.05
CA GLU A 49 8.22 -13.87 11.78
C GLU A 49 7.85 -13.43 10.36
N ASN A 50 8.21 -14.22 9.34
CA ASN A 50 7.95 -13.85 7.94
C ASN A 50 6.45 -13.70 7.58
N ARG A 51 5.52 -14.24 8.38
CA ARG A 51 4.07 -14.12 8.11
C ARG A 51 3.47 -12.81 8.59
N ARG A 52 4.08 -12.14 9.57
CA ARG A 52 3.62 -10.84 10.09
C ARG A 52 3.67 -9.78 9.01
N GLU A 53 4.84 -9.63 8.41
CA GLU A 53 5.12 -8.59 7.42
C GLU A 53 4.34 -8.81 6.12
N VAL A 54 4.33 -10.06 5.63
CA VAL A 54 3.57 -10.43 4.44
C VAL A 54 2.07 -10.24 4.67
N GLY A 55 1.55 -10.62 5.84
CA GLY A 55 0.14 -10.42 6.21
C GLY A 55 -0.22 -8.93 6.31
N ALA A 56 0.65 -8.12 6.90
CA ALA A 56 0.47 -6.67 7.00
C ALA A 56 0.43 -6.00 5.62
N LEU A 57 1.43 -6.27 4.79
CA LEU A 57 1.53 -5.70 3.43
C LEU A 57 0.35 -6.16 2.55
N ALA A 58 -0.02 -7.44 2.59
CA ALA A 58 -1.13 -7.98 1.82
C ALA A 58 -2.49 -7.41 2.26
N THR A 59 -2.68 -7.14 3.57
CA THR A 59 -3.92 -6.56 4.09
C THR A 59 -4.05 -5.09 3.71
N ALA A 60 -2.95 -4.34 3.74
CA ALA A 60 -2.93 -2.94 3.37
C ALA A 60 -3.11 -2.70 1.86
N GLN A 61 -2.55 -3.61 1.04
CA GLN A 61 -2.65 -3.54 -0.42
C GLN A 61 -3.98 -4.12 -0.90
N ARG A 62 -4.89 -3.22 -1.30
CA ARG A 62 -6.20 -3.56 -1.84
C ARG A 62 -6.22 -3.43 -3.35
N ASN A 63 -7.21 -4.04 -3.98
CA ASN A 63 -7.42 -3.88 -5.41
C ASN A 63 -8.06 -2.51 -5.72
N THR A 64 -7.23 -1.51 -6.01
CA THR A 64 -7.67 -0.16 -6.36
C THR A 64 -8.32 -0.08 -7.74
N ALA A 65 -8.02 -1.00 -8.67
CA ALA A 65 -8.63 -0.99 -9.99
C ALA A 65 -10.16 -1.19 -9.90
N ALA A 66 -10.62 -2.04 -8.99
CA ALA A 66 -12.04 -2.20 -8.69
C ALA A 66 -12.65 -0.89 -8.17
N SER A 67 -11.99 -0.21 -7.24
CA SER A 67 -12.45 1.09 -6.72
C SER A 67 -12.53 2.16 -7.81
N MET A 68 -11.56 2.20 -8.73
CA MET A 68 -11.55 3.13 -9.87
C MET A 68 -12.72 2.88 -10.82
N ILE A 69 -13.04 1.61 -11.10
CA ILE A 69 -14.20 1.26 -11.94
C ILE A 69 -15.50 1.73 -11.27
N ILE A 70 -15.67 1.47 -9.97
CA ILE A 70 -16.86 1.91 -9.23
C ILE A 70 -16.97 3.44 -9.23
N ALA A 71 -15.85 4.15 -9.03
CA ALA A 71 -15.81 5.60 -9.08
C ALA A 71 -16.21 6.14 -10.47
N ALA A 72 -15.62 5.59 -11.53
CA ALA A 72 -15.91 6.02 -12.90
C ALA A 72 -17.37 5.76 -13.30
N GLN A 73 -17.97 4.65 -12.85
CA GLN A 73 -19.32 4.26 -13.24
C GLN A 73 -20.43 4.91 -12.41
N ASN A 74 -20.19 5.18 -11.12
CA ASN A 74 -21.24 5.61 -10.19
C ASN A 74 -21.07 7.04 -9.69
N PHE A 75 -19.91 7.65 -9.92
CA PHE A 75 -19.58 9.01 -9.48
C PHE A 75 -19.08 9.86 -10.66
N ALA A 76 -19.66 9.65 -11.85
CA ALA A 76 -19.27 10.37 -13.06
C ALA A 76 -19.42 11.90 -12.93
N ASP A 77 -20.42 12.36 -12.18
CA ASP A 77 -20.65 13.79 -11.89
C ASP A 77 -19.71 14.36 -10.80
N ASN A 78 -18.94 13.50 -10.12
CA ASN A 78 -18.00 13.87 -9.05
C ASN A 78 -16.58 13.33 -9.34
N PRO A 79 -15.84 13.94 -10.28
CA PRO A 79 -14.52 13.46 -10.71
C PRO A 79 -13.49 13.43 -9.58
N GLU A 80 -13.68 14.26 -8.57
CA GLU A 80 -12.89 14.31 -7.34
C GLU A 80 -12.81 12.97 -6.59
N VAL A 81 -13.82 12.11 -6.69
CA VAL A 81 -13.80 10.75 -6.09
C VAL A 81 -12.71 9.89 -6.73
N LEU A 82 -12.61 9.90 -8.06
CA LEU A 82 -11.59 9.17 -8.80
C LEU A 82 -10.18 9.73 -8.51
N VAL A 83 -10.06 11.05 -8.41
CA VAL A 83 -8.81 11.73 -8.08
C VAL A 83 -8.34 11.33 -6.68
N ILE A 84 -9.22 11.37 -5.66
CA ILE A 84 -8.91 10.94 -4.29
C ILE A 84 -8.44 9.48 -4.24
N ILE A 85 -9.15 8.56 -4.92
CA ILE A 85 -8.76 7.15 -4.98
C ILE A 85 -7.37 6.98 -5.60
N THR A 86 -7.09 7.71 -6.68
CA THR A 86 -5.80 7.63 -7.39
C THR A 86 -4.64 8.15 -6.54
N ILE A 87 -4.82 9.27 -5.86
CA ILE A 87 -3.82 9.85 -4.96
C ILE A 87 -3.60 8.94 -3.75
N ALA A 88 -4.69 8.50 -3.09
CA ALA A 88 -4.60 7.62 -1.93
C ALA A 88 -3.88 6.32 -2.26
N ASN A 89 -4.12 5.75 -3.46
CA ASN A 89 -3.41 4.58 -3.93
C ASN A 89 -1.93 4.85 -4.20
N THR A 90 -1.60 5.95 -4.88
CA THR A 90 -0.21 6.32 -5.18
C THR A 90 0.59 6.52 -3.90
N ILE A 91 0.03 7.27 -2.95
CA ILE A 91 0.62 7.49 -1.62
C ILE A 91 0.73 6.17 -0.85
N GLY A 92 -0.33 5.36 -0.86
CA GLY A 92 -0.35 4.05 -0.20
C GLY A 92 0.75 3.13 -0.71
N ILE A 93 0.92 3.02 -2.04
CA ILE A 93 2.00 2.23 -2.64
C ILE A 93 3.36 2.79 -2.25
N ALA A 94 3.59 4.10 -2.35
CA ALA A 94 4.86 4.73 -1.97
C ALA A 94 5.21 4.44 -0.50
N MET A 95 4.22 4.54 0.38
CA MET A 95 4.36 4.27 1.82
C MET A 95 4.67 2.80 2.09
N LEU A 96 3.90 1.87 1.51
CA LEU A 96 4.09 0.43 1.71
C LEU A 96 5.43 -0.05 1.15
N LEU A 97 5.92 0.52 0.06
CA LEU A 97 7.27 0.25 -0.45
C LEU A 97 8.36 0.73 0.51
N GLY A 98 8.18 1.91 1.11
CA GLY A 98 9.06 2.40 2.16
C GLY A 98 9.09 1.47 3.37
N ILE A 99 7.91 1.07 3.86
CA ILE A 99 7.75 0.13 4.97
C ILE A 99 8.40 -1.22 4.65
N ALA A 100 8.10 -1.80 3.48
CA ALA A 100 8.68 -3.07 3.04
C ALA A 100 10.21 -3.01 2.94
N LYS A 101 10.77 -1.89 2.49
CA LYS A 101 12.23 -1.70 2.45
C LYS A 101 12.85 -1.67 3.85
N VAL A 102 12.18 -1.05 4.83
CA VAL A 102 12.65 -1.02 6.21
C VAL A 102 12.61 -2.43 6.81
N LEU A 103 11.50 -3.15 6.66
CA LEU A 103 11.32 -4.51 7.16
C LEU A 103 12.28 -5.53 6.51
N SER A 104 12.56 -5.36 5.20
CA SER A 104 13.48 -6.23 4.47
C SER A 104 14.94 -6.11 4.92
N LYS A 105 15.34 -5.02 5.60
CA LYS A 105 16.73 -4.88 6.10
C LYS A 105 17.07 -5.91 7.17
N ASP A 106 16.08 -6.37 7.91
CA ASP A 106 16.26 -7.29 9.02
C ASP A 106 16.25 -8.77 8.57
N HIS A 107 15.74 -9.03 7.35
CA HIS A 107 15.67 -10.35 6.74
C HIS A 107 16.85 -10.58 5.78
N LYS A 108 18.07 -10.78 6.32
CA LYS A 108 19.16 -11.34 5.50
C LYS A 108 18.76 -12.74 5.06
N ILE A 109 18.67 -12.96 3.75
CA ILE A 109 18.34 -14.25 3.15
C ILE A 109 19.44 -15.25 3.55
N GLU A 110 19.21 -16.04 4.59
CA GLU A 110 19.95 -17.29 4.78
C GLU A 110 19.39 -18.25 3.72
N ILE A 111 20.03 -18.27 2.55
CA ILE A 111 19.79 -19.30 1.54
C ILE A 111 20.27 -20.60 2.16
N MET A 112 19.38 -21.26 2.89
CA MET A 112 19.59 -22.59 3.43
C MET A 112 19.74 -23.51 2.22
N TYR A 113 20.99 -23.80 1.84
CA TYR A 113 21.30 -24.90 0.95
C TYR A 113 20.67 -26.14 1.57
N THR A 114 19.54 -26.56 0.99
CA THR A 114 18.95 -27.86 1.31
C THR A 114 19.96 -28.91 0.89
N ASN A 115 20.80 -29.30 1.85
CA ASN A 115 21.68 -30.42 1.73
C ASN A 115 20.78 -31.65 1.78
N ARG A 116 20.22 -32.00 0.62
CA ARG A 116 19.67 -33.32 0.35
C ARG A 116 20.87 -34.28 0.34
N LYS A 117 21.40 -34.59 1.52
CA LYS A 117 22.31 -35.71 1.67
C LYS A 117 21.54 -36.96 1.29
N ALA A 118 22.15 -37.67 0.35
CA ALA A 118 21.87 -39.07 0.05
C ALA A 118 21.75 -39.86 1.36
N GLY A 119 20.71 -40.68 1.40
CA GLY A 119 20.37 -41.65 2.44
C GLY A 119 19.15 -42.39 1.95
#